data_AF-A0A2V9Y105-F1
#
_entry.id   AF-A0A2V9Y105-F1
#
_cell.length_a   1.000
_cell.length_b   1.000
_cell.length_c   1.000
_cell.angle_alpha   90.00
_cell.angle_beta   90.00
_cell.angle_gamma   90.00
#
_symmetry.space_group_name_H-M   'P 1'
#
loop_
_entity.id
_entity.type
_entity.pdbx_description
1 polymer ?
#
loop_
_entity_poly.entity_id
_entity_poly.type
_entity_poly.pdbx_seq_one_letter_code
_entity_poly.pdbx_strand_id
1 'polypeptide(L)'
;MEWRETQQQLTDLVTFVYSLPYRPNRYRLANGELTPAQERGKAIFERTSTKRGVAITEANQCNYCHSGPKYTNQKQIDAGTGKLTDRSSVIDVPELPNVAYSAPYLHDGSAKSLEEIWTIYNPKDTHGVTNDLTKDELNDLIEYLKTL
;
A
#
# COMPACT_ATOMS: atom_id res chain seq x y z
N MET A 1 15.24 -20.25 -33.50
CA MET A 1 15.67 -20.30 -32.08
C MET A 1 14.40 -20.44 -31.27
N GLU A 2 14.00 -21.68 -30.98
CA GLU A 2 12.70 -22.00 -30.41
C GLU A 2 12.87 -22.02 -28.88
N TRP A 3 12.49 -20.93 -28.21
CA TRP A 3 12.40 -20.88 -26.75
C TRP A 3 11.16 -21.68 -26.32
N ARG A 4 11.30 -23.00 -26.22
CA ARG A 4 10.32 -23.83 -25.51
C ARG A 4 10.83 -24.04 -24.10
N GLU A 5 10.37 -23.20 -23.18
CA GLU A 5 10.43 -23.53 -21.76
C GLU A 5 9.68 -24.85 -21.56
N THR A 6 10.38 -25.83 -21.02
CA THR A 6 9.75 -27.12 -20.69
C THR A 6 8.78 -26.91 -19.54
N GLN A 7 7.72 -27.74 -19.46
CA GLN A 7 6.78 -27.72 -18.33
C GLN A 7 7.50 -27.87 -16.97
N GLN A 8 8.64 -28.57 -16.96
CA GLN A 8 9.49 -28.69 -15.78
C GLN A 8 10.11 -27.34 -15.39
N GLN A 9 10.67 -26.60 -16.34
CA GLN A 9 11.26 -25.28 -16.05
C GLN A 9 10.22 -24.28 -15.52
N LEU A 10 8.99 -24.31 -16.05
CA LEU A 10 7.89 -23.50 -15.51
C LEU A 10 7.53 -23.92 -14.08
N THR A 11 7.46 -25.23 -13.81
CA THR A 11 7.19 -25.76 -12.47
C THR A 11 8.27 -25.36 -11.48
N ASP A 12 9.54 -25.47 -11.87
CA ASP A 12 10.69 -25.11 -11.04
C ASP A 12 10.70 -23.62 -10.73
N LEU A 13 10.43 -22.77 -11.73
CA LEU A 13 10.34 -21.32 -11.56
C LEU A 13 9.22 -20.93 -10.59
N VAL A 14 8.02 -21.49 -10.78
CA VAL A 14 6.87 -21.24 -9.90
C VAL A 14 7.19 -21.68 -8.47
N THR A 15 7.75 -22.88 -8.31
CA THR A 15 8.17 -23.41 -7.00
C THR A 15 9.17 -22.48 -6.32
N PHE A 16 10.17 -22.00 -7.07
CA PHE A 16 11.15 -21.04 -6.57
C PHE A 16 10.47 -19.74 -6.09
N VAL A 17 9.59 -19.14 -6.90
CA VAL A 17 8.87 -17.91 -6.55
C VAL A 17 8.05 -18.08 -5.27
N TYR A 18 7.33 -19.20 -5.11
CA TYR A 18 6.58 -19.50 -3.89
C TYR A 18 7.45 -19.75 -2.66
N SER A 19 8.70 -20.16 -2.85
CA SER A 19 9.65 -20.40 -1.75
C SER A 19 10.32 -19.13 -1.21
N LEU A 20 10.17 -17.99 -1.90
CA LEU A 20 10.82 -16.73 -1.51
C LEU A 20 10.29 -16.26 -0.14
N PRO A 21 11.17 -16.12 0.88
CA PRO A 21 10.73 -15.63 2.18
C PRO A 21 10.47 -14.13 2.13
N TYR A 22 9.61 -13.64 3.01
CA TYR A 22 9.53 -12.20 3.26
C TYR A 22 10.86 -11.71 3.85
N ARG A 23 11.28 -10.52 3.43
CA ARG A 23 12.41 -9.84 4.05
C ARG A 23 12.03 -9.49 5.50
N PRO A 24 12.96 -9.63 6.47
CA PRO A 24 12.75 -9.10 7.82
C PRO A 24 12.45 -7.60 7.78
N ASN A 25 11.41 -7.17 8.50
CA ASN A 25 11.06 -5.76 8.57
C ASN A 25 11.85 -5.05 9.68
N ARG A 26 12.82 -4.21 9.30
CA ARG A 26 13.70 -3.48 10.22
C ARG A 26 13.04 -2.34 11.02
N TYR A 27 11.81 -1.96 10.68
CA TYR A 27 11.07 -0.89 11.34
C TYR A 27 10.21 -1.40 12.50
N ARG A 28 10.11 -2.73 12.68
CA ARG A 28 9.49 -3.33 13.85
C ARG A 28 10.49 -3.42 14.99
N LEU A 29 10.05 -3.10 16.20
CA LEU A 29 10.83 -3.36 17.41
C LEU A 29 10.92 -4.87 17.66
N ALA A 30 11.99 -5.31 18.32
CA ALA A 30 12.24 -6.73 18.58
C ALA A 30 11.15 -7.40 19.45
N ASN A 31 10.48 -6.61 20.30
CA ASN A 31 9.35 -7.04 21.13
C ASN A 31 7.99 -6.97 20.40
N GLY A 32 7.96 -6.49 19.16
CA GLY A 32 6.74 -6.34 18.37
C GLY A 32 5.89 -5.11 18.71
N GLU A 33 6.32 -4.27 19.66
CA GLU A 33 5.60 -3.04 20.00
C GLU A 33 5.75 -1.99 18.89
N LEU A 34 4.73 -1.15 18.75
CA LEU A 34 4.76 0.04 17.91
C LEU A 34 5.33 1.21 18.70
N THR A 35 6.13 2.05 18.05
CA THR A 35 6.49 3.36 18.62
C THR A 35 5.27 4.27 18.68
N PRO A 36 5.27 5.35 19.50
CA PRO A 36 4.14 6.27 19.56
C PRO A 36 3.73 6.87 18.20
N ALA A 37 4.68 7.09 17.29
CA ALA A 37 4.39 7.56 15.93
C ALA A 37 3.67 6.49 15.10
N GLN A 38 4.12 5.24 15.18
CA GLN A 38 3.51 4.10 14.50
C GLN A 38 2.11 3.80 15.05
N GLU A 39 1.88 3.96 16.35
CA GLU A 39 0.54 3.82 16.95
C GLU A 39 -0.43 4.89 16.43
N ARG A 40 0.00 6.16 16.37
CA ARG A 40 -0.80 7.24 15.78
C ARG A 40 -1.06 6.99 14.29
N GLY A 41 -0.05 6.51 13.56
CA GLY A 41 -0.18 6.14 12.16
C GLY A 41 -1.17 5.00 11.94
N LYS A 42 -1.16 3.99 12.82
CA LYS A 42 -2.14 2.90 12.81
C LYS A 42 -3.55 3.43 13.01
N ALA A 43 -3.74 4.35 13.96
CA ALA A 43 -5.04 4.98 14.19
C ALA A 43 -5.53 5.75 12.96
N ILE A 44 -4.64 6.41 12.21
CA ILE A 44 -4.99 7.07 10.94
C ILE A 44 -5.35 6.04 9.87
N PHE A 45 -4.59 4.96 9.74
CA PHE A 45 -4.85 3.89 8.77
C PHE A 45 -6.23 3.22 9.00
N GLU A 46 -6.64 3.09 10.26
CA GLU A 46 -7.89 2.43 10.66
C GLU A 46 -9.08 3.39 10.84
N ARG A 47 -8.88 4.70 10.60
CA ARG A 47 -9.91 5.70 10.89
C ARG A 47 -11.12 5.55 9.98
N THR A 48 -12.30 5.74 10.56
CA THR A 48 -13.60 5.70 9.86
C THR A 48 -14.22 7.09 9.69
N SER A 49 -13.60 8.12 10.24
CA SER A 49 -14.05 9.50 10.19
C SER A 49 -12.90 10.46 9.96
N THR A 50 -13.19 11.56 9.27
CA THR A 50 -12.29 12.71 9.13
C THR A 50 -12.05 13.39 10.46
N LYS A 51 -11.07 14.31 10.53
CA LYS A 51 -10.80 15.12 11.74
C LYS A 51 -11.99 15.98 12.17
N ARG A 52 -12.91 16.27 11.25
CA ARG A 52 -14.14 17.02 11.51
C ARG A 52 -15.32 16.13 11.90
N GLY A 53 -15.10 14.83 12.09
CA GLY A 53 -16.13 13.87 12.48
C GLY A 53 -17.06 13.44 11.35
N VAL A 54 -16.78 13.84 10.10
CA VAL A 54 -17.52 13.36 8.93
C VAL A 54 -17.10 11.93 8.64
N ALA A 55 -18.07 11.01 8.51
CA ALA A 55 -17.81 9.62 8.17
C ALA A 55 -17.11 9.50 6.81
N ILE A 56 -16.09 8.66 6.75
CA ILE A 56 -15.40 8.27 5.53
C ILE A 56 -16.14 7.07 4.95
N THR A 57 -16.46 7.10 3.66
CA THR A 57 -17.06 5.94 2.97
C THR A 57 -16.10 4.76 3.03
N GLU A 58 -16.62 3.54 3.16
CA GLU A 58 -15.78 2.34 3.27
C GLU A 58 -14.73 2.25 2.16
N ALA A 59 -15.11 2.56 0.91
CA ALA A 59 -14.20 2.54 -0.25
C ALA A 59 -12.99 3.50 -0.12
N ASN A 60 -13.07 4.52 0.74
CA ASN A 60 -12.00 5.49 0.99
C ASN A 60 -11.36 5.31 2.38
N GLN A 61 -11.66 4.24 3.11
CA GLN A 61 -10.95 3.85 4.33
C GLN A 61 -9.75 2.95 3.96
N CYS A 62 -8.55 3.24 4.47
CA CYS A 62 -7.35 2.51 4.06
C CYS A 62 -7.48 1.02 4.38
N ASN A 63 -7.94 0.69 5.58
CA ASN A 63 -8.15 -0.68 6.06
C ASN A 63 -9.30 -1.44 5.38
N TYR A 64 -10.08 -0.81 4.49
CA TYR A 64 -11.09 -1.53 3.68
C TYR A 64 -10.44 -2.21 2.48
N CYS A 65 -9.66 -1.45 1.70
CA CYS A 65 -8.91 -1.97 0.56
C CYS A 65 -7.69 -2.75 1.04
N HIS A 66 -6.92 -2.18 1.96
CA HIS A 66 -5.73 -2.78 2.52
C HIS A 66 -6.05 -3.56 3.80
N SER A 67 -6.85 -4.61 3.67
CA SER A 67 -7.37 -5.42 4.77
C SER A 67 -6.71 -6.80 4.90
N GLY A 68 -6.99 -7.48 6.02
CA GLY A 68 -6.56 -8.86 6.24
C GLY A 68 -5.05 -9.04 6.49
N PRO A 69 -4.57 -10.29 6.56
CA PRO A 69 -3.20 -10.60 6.99
C PRO A 69 -2.10 -10.01 6.10
N LYS A 70 -2.43 -9.74 4.83
CA LYS A 70 -1.52 -9.20 3.83
C LYS A 70 -1.87 -7.77 3.40
N TYR A 71 -2.79 -7.10 4.10
CA TYR A 71 -3.20 -5.74 3.78
C TYR A 71 -3.62 -5.56 2.32
N THR A 72 -4.42 -6.51 1.82
CA THR A 72 -5.11 -6.43 0.53
C THR A 72 -6.41 -7.22 0.62
N ASN A 73 -7.47 -6.68 0.04
CA ASN A 73 -8.74 -7.38 -0.16
C ASN A 73 -8.79 -8.15 -1.49
N GLN A 74 -7.70 -8.15 -2.27
CA GLN A 74 -7.57 -8.81 -3.58
C GLN A 74 -8.62 -8.36 -4.61
N LYS A 75 -9.18 -7.16 -4.45
CA LYS A 75 -10.11 -6.56 -5.41
C LYS A 75 -9.38 -5.57 -6.31
N GLN A 76 -10.09 -5.19 -7.37
CA GLN A 76 -9.68 -4.13 -8.27
C GLN A 76 -10.43 -2.84 -7.98
N ILE A 77 -9.72 -1.72 -7.97
CA ILE A 77 -10.30 -0.38 -7.74
C ILE A 77 -9.64 0.67 -8.62
N ASP A 78 -10.35 1.78 -8.85
CA ASP A 78 -9.74 3.01 -9.37
C ASP A 78 -9.37 3.91 -8.19
N ALA A 79 -8.07 4.07 -7.93
CA ALA A 79 -7.55 4.94 -6.88
C ALA A 79 -7.40 6.40 -7.32
N GLY A 80 -7.79 6.74 -8.57
CA GLY A 80 -7.63 8.06 -9.17
C GLY A 80 -6.22 8.34 -9.68
N THR A 81 -5.38 7.31 -9.83
CA THR A 81 -3.97 7.40 -10.23
C THR A 81 -3.74 7.03 -11.70
N GLY A 82 -4.79 6.67 -12.44
CA GLY A 82 -4.71 6.29 -13.84
C GLY A 82 -4.22 7.43 -14.75
N LYS A 83 -3.47 7.05 -15.79
CA LYS A 83 -2.92 7.92 -16.84
C LYS A 83 -3.53 7.61 -18.20
N LEU A 84 -3.44 8.57 -19.12
CA LEU A 84 -3.92 8.40 -20.50
C LEU A 84 -3.23 7.25 -21.26
N THR A 85 -2.02 6.88 -20.83
CA THR A 85 -1.25 5.77 -21.40
C THR A 85 -1.63 4.42 -20.82
N ASP A 86 -2.43 4.39 -19.77
CA ASP A 86 -2.84 3.14 -19.13
C ASP A 86 -3.93 2.45 -19.94
N ARG A 87 -3.90 1.11 -19.93
CA ARG A 87 -4.99 0.33 -20.52
C ARG A 87 -6.29 0.41 -19.71
N SER A 88 -6.16 0.68 -18.41
CA SER A 88 -7.25 0.78 -17.44
C SER A 88 -6.77 1.62 -16.25
N SER A 89 -7.65 2.45 -15.68
CA SER A 89 -7.41 3.15 -14.41
C SER A 89 -7.67 2.26 -13.19
N VAL A 90 -8.36 1.14 -13.40
CA VAL A 90 -8.68 0.15 -12.37
C VAL A 90 -7.52 -0.84 -12.24
N ILE A 91 -6.99 -0.99 -11.01
CA ILE A 91 -5.81 -1.81 -10.68
C ILE A 91 -6.09 -2.73 -9.49
N ASP A 92 -5.38 -3.85 -9.42
CA ASP A 92 -5.39 -4.73 -8.24
C ASP A 92 -4.83 -3.99 -7.02
N VAL A 93 -5.49 -4.12 -5.86
CA VAL A 93 -4.97 -3.59 -4.60
C VAL A 93 -3.73 -4.39 -4.19
N PRO A 94 -2.53 -3.79 -4.14
CA PRO A 94 -1.31 -4.53 -3.81
C PRO A 94 -1.27 -4.91 -2.32
N GLU A 95 -0.52 -5.96 -2.01
CA GLU A 95 -0.15 -6.32 -0.64
C GLU A 95 0.76 -5.22 -0.06
N LEU A 96 0.58 -4.85 1.22
CA LEU A 96 1.46 -3.87 1.91
C LEU A 96 2.63 -4.45 2.74
N PRO A 97 2.77 -5.77 3.01
CA PRO A 97 3.98 -6.28 3.64
C PRO A 97 5.24 -5.83 2.90
N ASN A 98 6.19 -5.25 3.64
CA ASN A 98 7.44 -4.70 3.13
C ASN A 98 7.29 -3.53 2.15
N VAL A 99 6.16 -2.79 2.16
CA VAL A 99 5.93 -1.61 1.30
C VAL A 99 7.00 -0.52 1.47
N ALA A 100 7.67 -0.46 2.64
CA ALA A 100 8.81 0.44 2.86
C ALA A 100 9.97 0.25 1.87
N TYR A 101 10.05 -0.91 1.20
CA TYR A 101 11.16 -1.30 0.32
C TYR A 101 10.77 -1.40 -1.16
N SER A 102 9.57 -0.97 -1.52
CA SER A 102 9.02 -1.14 -2.87
C SER A 102 8.98 0.14 -3.69
N ALA A 103 9.67 1.21 -3.26
CA ALA A 103 9.73 2.44 -4.05
C ALA A 103 10.38 2.17 -5.43
N PRO A 104 9.93 2.86 -6.50
CA PRO A 104 8.82 3.82 -6.51
C PRO A 104 7.44 3.16 -6.43
N TYR A 105 6.45 3.92 -6.00
CA TYR A 105 5.07 3.53 -5.72
C TYR A 105 4.11 3.86 -6.86
N LEU A 106 2.88 3.34 -6.73
CA LEU A 106 1.83 3.29 -7.75
C LEU A 106 2.18 2.33 -8.90
N HIS A 107 1.17 1.95 -9.69
CA HIS A 107 1.29 0.91 -10.72
C HIS A 107 2.30 1.27 -11.82
N ASP A 108 2.58 2.55 -12.00
CA ASP A 108 3.47 3.09 -13.00
C ASP A 108 4.79 3.65 -12.42
N GLY A 109 5.00 3.52 -11.11
CA GLY A 109 6.19 4.02 -10.42
C GLY A 109 6.29 5.56 -10.38
N SER A 110 5.17 6.28 -10.50
CA SER A 110 5.19 7.74 -10.54
C SER A 110 5.48 8.40 -9.20
N ALA A 111 5.08 7.78 -8.08
CA ALA A 111 5.37 8.30 -6.75
C ALA A 111 6.72 7.78 -6.23
N LYS A 112 7.69 8.67 -6.02
CA LYS A 112 9.05 8.30 -5.58
C LYS A 112 9.15 7.99 -4.09
N SER A 113 8.14 8.39 -3.32
CA SER A 113 8.05 8.18 -1.88
C SER A 113 6.60 7.90 -1.47
N LEU A 114 6.40 7.35 -0.26
CA LEU A 114 5.06 7.21 0.31
C LEU A 114 4.35 8.56 0.48
N GLU A 115 5.10 9.63 0.78
CA GLU A 115 4.55 10.99 0.92
C GLU A 115 3.94 11.50 -0.39
N GLU A 116 4.57 11.20 -1.54
CA GLU A 116 4.09 11.64 -2.85
C GLU A 116 2.73 11.02 -3.23
N ILE A 117 2.42 9.81 -2.73
CA ILE A 117 1.11 9.16 -2.97
C ILE A 117 -0.02 10.11 -2.60
N TRP A 118 0.08 10.79 -1.46
CA TRP A 118 -0.97 11.69 -0.98
C TRP A 118 -0.76 13.15 -1.34
N THR A 119 0.48 13.62 -1.35
CA THR A 119 0.77 15.05 -1.58
C THR A 119 0.75 15.45 -3.07
N ILE A 120 0.92 14.49 -3.98
CA ILE A 120 0.92 14.73 -5.44
C ILE A 120 -0.20 13.93 -6.12
N TYR A 121 -0.34 12.65 -5.77
CA TYR A 121 -1.17 11.70 -6.52
C TYR A 121 -2.54 11.41 -5.90
N ASN A 122 -2.95 12.15 -4.85
CA ASN A 122 -4.29 12.04 -4.23
C ASN A 122 -5.07 13.38 -4.14
N PRO A 123 -5.11 14.22 -5.19
CA PRO A 123 -5.72 15.56 -5.10
C PRO A 123 -7.25 15.54 -4.87
N LYS A 124 -7.89 14.38 -5.01
CA LYS A 124 -9.35 14.21 -4.90
C LYS A 124 -9.78 13.26 -3.78
N ASP A 125 -8.86 12.88 -2.89
CA ASP A 125 -9.13 11.93 -1.80
C ASP A 125 -9.68 10.56 -2.27
N THR A 126 -9.28 10.12 -3.47
CA THR A 126 -9.68 8.83 -4.07
C THR A 126 -8.84 7.66 -3.57
N HIS A 127 -7.62 7.92 -3.10
CA HIS A 127 -6.74 6.95 -2.45
C HIS A 127 -6.70 7.20 -0.93
N GLY A 128 -7.88 7.19 -0.33
CA GLY A 128 -8.11 7.57 1.05
C GLY A 128 -8.39 9.07 1.21
N VAL A 129 -9.20 9.43 2.21
CA VAL A 129 -9.30 10.84 2.62
C VAL A 129 -8.03 11.18 3.36
N THR A 130 -7.19 12.06 2.84
CA THR A 130 -5.91 12.46 3.46
C THR A 130 -5.64 13.95 3.37
N ASN A 131 -6.38 14.71 2.57
CA ASN A 131 -6.21 16.16 2.48
C ASN A 131 -6.61 16.93 3.76
N ASP A 132 -7.25 16.27 4.74
CA ASP A 132 -7.50 16.85 6.07
C ASP A 132 -6.37 16.60 7.07
N LEU A 133 -5.36 15.79 6.72
CA LEU A 133 -4.22 15.47 7.58
C LEU A 133 -3.14 16.55 7.50
N THR A 134 -2.47 16.80 8.63
CA THR A 134 -1.25 17.60 8.66
C THR A 134 -0.06 16.79 8.15
N LYS A 135 1.05 17.47 7.88
CA LYS A 135 2.31 16.80 7.52
C LYS A 135 2.76 15.80 8.59
N ASP A 136 2.62 16.15 9.87
CA ASP A 136 3.03 15.26 10.97
C ASP A 136 2.13 14.03 11.06
N GLU A 137 0.83 14.18 10.83
CA GLU A 137 -0.11 13.05 10.77
C GLU A 137 0.18 12.13 9.56
N LEU A 138 0.51 12.71 8.39
CA LEU A 138 0.97 11.93 7.24
C LEU A 138 2.27 11.20 7.53
N ASN A 139 3.21 11.82 8.24
CA ASN A 139 4.45 11.17 8.66
C ASN A 139 4.19 10.02 9.63
N ASP A 140 3.28 10.18 10.60
CA ASP A 140 2.87 9.10 11.49
C ASP A 140 2.27 7.92 10.69
N LEU A 141 1.39 8.20 9.72
CA LEU A 141 0.85 7.17 8.82
C LEU A 141 1.96 6.43 8.06
N ILE A 142 2.95 7.17 7.53
CA ILE A 142 4.12 6.60 6.86
C ILE A 142 4.94 5.73 7.82
N GLU A 143 5.15 6.16 9.06
CA GLU A 143 5.85 5.36 10.07
C GLU A 143 5.13 4.04 10.35
N TYR A 144 3.79 4.06 10.41
CA TYR A 144 3.02 2.82 10.52
C TYR A 144 3.17 1.93 9.28
N LEU A 145 3.03 2.48 8.06
CA LEU A 145 3.20 1.71 6.83
C LEU A 145 4.59 1.06 6.73
N LYS A 146 5.63 1.71 7.28
CA LYS A 146 6.97 1.13 7.32
C LYS A 146 7.03 -0.16 8.14
N THR A 147 6.13 -0.34 9.10
CA THR A 147 6.05 -1.57 9.92
C THR A 147 5.37 -2.73 9.22
N LEU A 148 4.69 -2.51 8.09
CA LEU A 148 3.96 -3.56 7.40
C LEU A 148 4.90 -4.57 6.74
#